data_AF-A0A956P8V8-F1
#
_entry.id   AF-A0A956P8V8-F1
#
_cell.length_a   1.000
_cell.length_b   1.000
_cell.length_c   1.000
_cell.angle_alpha   90.00
_cell.angle_beta   90.00
_cell.angle_gamma   90.00
#
_symmetry.space_group_name_H-M   'P 1'
#
loop_
_entity.id
_entity.type
_entity.pdbx_description
1 polymer ?
#
loop_
_entity_poly.entity_id
_entity_poly.type
_entity_poly.pdbx_seq_one_letter_code
_entity_poly.pdbx_strand_id
1 'polypeptide(L)'
;MIHPPRQRLIDFATGAADLTARVMVEAHLAYCGVCAARVGELYEQLPALPSEGLAAPGPDLFDRLWSRAQRTRAAELPEDLGVIPAAALAELGPVGAPRWKWNLWPERTRYALLTRDPNTGARLYLAHYPKDSAFPMHAHVGVEENVILAGGYQNGEIHNDVGDWVLGVPGTAHEPRTLPDEEC
;
A
#
# COMPACT_ATOMS: atom_id res chain seq x y z
N MET A 1 -16.40 -3.68 -3.69
CA MET A 1 -14.94 -3.77 -3.88
C MET A 1 -14.55 -3.17 -5.22
N ILE A 2 -13.78 -2.10 -5.20
CA ILE A 2 -13.21 -1.42 -6.36
C ILE A 2 -11.78 -1.90 -6.55
N HIS A 3 -11.42 -2.30 -7.78
CA HIS A 3 -10.12 -2.91 -8.09
C HIS A 3 -9.14 -1.91 -8.71
N PRO A 4 -7.82 -2.10 -8.50
CA PRO A 4 -6.81 -1.31 -9.17
C PRO A 4 -6.89 -1.45 -10.70
N PRO A 5 -6.41 -0.45 -11.46
CA PRO A 5 -6.19 -0.58 -12.88
C PRO A 5 -5.34 -1.82 -13.19
N ARG A 6 -5.67 -2.57 -14.25
CA ARG A 6 -4.95 -3.79 -14.62
C ARG A 6 -3.44 -3.58 -14.72
N GLN A 7 -3.00 -2.42 -15.21
CA GLN A 7 -1.58 -2.09 -15.33
C GLN A 7 -0.86 -2.11 -13.98
N ARG A 8 -1.48 -1.66 -12.88
CA ARG A 8 -0.88 -1.72 -11.53
C ARG A 8 -0.55 -3.14 -11.10
N LEU A 9 -1.43 -4.10 -11.41
CA LEU A 9 -1.17 -5.52 -11.10
C LEU A 9 -0.05 -6.10 -11.97
N ILE A 10 0.05 -5.68 -13.24
CA ILE A 10 1.14 -6.11 -14.14
C ILE A 10 2.48 -5.53 -13.68
N ASP A 11 2.52 -4.23 -13.37
CA ASP A 11 3.74 -3.57 -12.91
C ASP A 11 4.22 -4.18 -11.59
N PHE A 12 3.28 -4.49 -10.69
CA PHE A 12 3.57 -5.20 -9.45
C PHE A 12 4.14 -6.59 -9.72
N ALA A 13 3.47 -7.39 -10.54
CA ALA A 13 3.89 -8.76 -10.84
C ALA A 13 5.25 -8.81 -11.56
N THR A 14 5.53 -7.88 -12.46
CA THR A 14 6.78 -7.83 -13.23
C THR A 14 7.93 -7.17 -12.48
N GLY A 15 7.68 -6.62 -11.28
CA GLY A 15 8.67 -5.86 -10.51
C GLY A 15 8.96 -4.45 -11.06
N ALA A 16 8.12 -3.95 -11.97
CA ALA A 16 8.21 -2.59 -12.53
C ALA A 16 7.53 -1.52 -11.67
N ALA A 17 6.70 -1.91 -10.70
CA ALA A 17 6.01 -0.98 -9.80
C ALA A 17 7.01 -0.20 -8.93
N ASP A 18 6.81 1.11 -8.82
CA ASP A 18 7.54 1.95 -7.87
C ASP A 18 7.22 1.56 -6.40
N LEU A 19 8.02 2.06 -5.46
CA LEU A 19 7.85 1.74 -4.03
C LEU A 19 6.44 2.05 -3.51
N THR A 20 5.84 3.16 -3.94
CA THR A 20 4.51 3.56 -3.45
C THR A 20 3.42 2.63 -3.99
N ALA A 21 3.50 2.27 -5.27
CA ALA A 21 2.59 1.34 -5.92
C ALA A 21 2.70 -0.07 -5.33
N ARG A 22 3.90 -0.56 -5.00
CA ARG A 22 4.08 -1.87 -4.34
C ARG A 22 3.34 -1.94 -3.00
N VAL A 23 3.53 -0.93 -2.15
CA VAL A 23 2.85 -0.86 -0.84
C VAL A 23 1.33 -0.86 -1.00
N MET A 24 0.81 -0.06 -1.94
CA MET A 24 -0.63 0.04 -2.17
C MET A 24 -1.23 -1.25 -2.74
N VAL A 25 -0.55 -1.90 -3.69
CA VAL A 25 -1.02 -3.18 -4.23
C VAL A 25 -1.06 -4.22 -3.13
N GLU A 26 0.01 -4.39 -2.36
CA GLU A 26 0.02 -5.33 -1.22
C GLU A 26 -1.09 -5.05 -0.21
N ALA A 27 -1.37 -3.77 0.07
CA ALA A 27 -2.48 -3.40 0.95
C ALA A 27 -3.83 -3.85 0.39
N HIS A 28 -4.08 -3.65 -0.91
CA HIS A 28 -5.31 -4.11 -1.57
C HIS A 28 -5.40 -5.65 -1.61
N LEU A 29 -4.29 -6.34 -1.91
CA LEU A 29 -4.25 -7.80 -1.99
C LEU A 29 -4.60 -8.48 -0.66
N ALA A 30 -4.32 -7.83 0.47
CA ALA A 30 -4.71 -8.32 1.79
C ALA A 30 -6.23 -8.45 1.97
N TYR A 31 -7.02 -7.68 1.22
CA TYR A 31 -8.48 -7.67 1.27
C TYR A 31 -9.14 -8.31 0.04
N CYS A 32 -8.43 -8.37 -1.10
CA CYS A 32 -8.99 -8.78 -2.39
C CYS A 32 -8.39 -10.08 -2.94
N GLY A 33 -9.06 -11.21 -2.68
CA GLY A 33 -8.65 -12.51 -3.21
C GLY A 33 -8.67 -12.62 -4.75
N VAL A 34 -9.51 -11.83 -5.42
CA VAL A 34 -9.59 -11.78 -6.90
C VAL A 34 -8.30 -11.18 -7.48
N CYS A 35 -7.84 -10.06 -6.93
CA CYS A 35 -6.59 -9.44 -7.38
C CYS A 35 -5.38 -10.27 -6.98
N ALA A 36 -5.42 -10.96 -5.83
CA ALA A 36 -4.36 -11.87 -5.41
C ALA A 36 -4.21 -13.05 -6.39
N ALA A 37 -5.32 -13.68 -6.77
CA ALA A 37 -5.34 -14.73 -7.79
C ALA A 37 -4.81 -14.21 -9.14
N ARG A 38 -5.20 -13.00 -9.54
CA ARG A 38 -4.74 -12.37 -10.79
C ARG A 38 -3.24 -12.11 -10.81
N VAL A 39 -2.66 -11.68 -9.69
CA VAL A 39 -1.21 -11.51 -9.57
C VAL A 39 -0.51 -12.88 -9.63
N GLY A 40 -1.07 -13.91 -8.98
CA GLY A 40 -0.60 -15.29 -9.11
C GLY A 40 -0.55 -15.78 -10.56
N GLU A 41 -1.63 -15.58 -11.32
CA GLU A 41 -1.67 -15.90 -12.76
C GLU A 41 -0.58 -15.16 -13.57
N LEU A 42 -0.30 -13.91 -13.21
CA LEU A 42 0.75 -13.12 -13.87
C LEU A 42 2.14 -13.67 -13.52
N TYR A 43 2.38 -14.09 -12.29
CA TYR A 43 3.65 -14.72 -11.89
C TYR A 43 3.89 -16.04 -12.64
N GLU A 44 2.86 -16.86 -12.85
CA GLU A 44 2.98 -18.10 -13.64
C GLU A 44 3.36 -17.86 -15.10
N GLN A 45 3.08 -16.67 -15.63
CA GLN A 45 3.40 -16.27 -17.00
C GLN A 45 4.79 -15.64 -17.13
N LEU A 46 5.46 -15.32 -16.02
CA LEU A 46 6.80 -14.75 -16.06
C LEU A 46 7.81 -15.77 -16.57
N PRO A 47 8.81 -15.35 -17.37
CA PRO A 47 9.89 -16.23 -17.73
C PRO A 47 10.62 -16.72 -16.48
N ALA A 48 11.04 -17.98 -16.48
CA ALA A 48 11.91 -18.50 -15.44
C ALA A 48 13.16 -17.60 -15.31
N LEU A 49 13.58 -17.34 -14.07
CA LEU A 49 14.80 -16.61 -13.83
C LEU A 49 15.98 -17.34 -14.50
N PRO A 50 16.86 -16.62 -15.21
CA PRO A 50 18.01 -17.26 -15.85
C PRO A 50 18.89 -17.90 -14.79
N SER A 51 19.11 -19.20 -14.89
CA SER A 51 20.03 -19.95 -14.04
C SER A 51 21.48 -19.92 -14.55
N GLU A 52 21.68 -19.45 -15.78
CA GLU A 52 22.99 -19.36 -16.41
C GLU A 52 23.87 -18.34 -15.67
N GLY A 53 25.09 -18.74 -15.32
CA GLY A 53 26.04 -17.87 -14.62
C GLY A 53 25.81 -17.72 -13.12
N LEU A 54 24.81 -18.36 -12.53
CA LEU A 54 24.67 -18.44 -11.08
C LEU A 54 25.77 -19.34 -10.50
N ALA A 55 26.60 -18.78 -9.61
CA ALA A 55 27.59 -19.55 -8.87
C ALA A 55 26.89 -20.55 -7.95
N ALA A 56 27.48 -21.74 -7.79
CA ALA A 56 27.02 -22.68 -6.79
C ALA A 56 27.04 -22.01 -5.39
N PRO A 57 25.97 -22.16 -4.60
CA PRO A 57 25.96 -21.58 -3.25
C PRO A 57 27.10 -22.17 -2.43
N GLY A 58 27.71 -21.35 -1.57
CA GLY A 58 28.73 -21.82 -0.63
C GLY A 58 28.17 -22.95 0.25
N PRO A 59 29.01 -23.92 0.67
CA PRO A 59 28.55 -25.15 1.33
C PRO A 59 27.81 -24.90 2.65
N ASP A 60 28.03 -23.75 3.30
CA ASP A 60 27.42 -23.37 4.57
C ASP A 60 26.28 -22.34 4.41
N LEU A 61 25.92 -21.94 3.18
CA LEU A 61 24.93 -20.89 2.95
C LEU A 61 23.58 -21.26 3.56
N PHE A 62 23.12 -22.50 3.36
CA PHE A 62 21.85 -22.98 3.90
C PHE A 62 21.85 -22.90 5.43
N ASP A 63 22.86 -23.48 6.09
CA ASP A 63 22.93 -23.51 7.55
C ASP A 63 22.97 -22.10 8.15
N ARG A 64 23.70 -21.17 7.51
CA ARG A 64 23.75 -19.76 7.94
C ARG A 64 22.39 -19.08 7.82
N LEU A 65 21.71 -19.24 6.67
CA LEU A 65 20.40 -18.63 6.43
C LEU A 65 19.33 -19.24 7.34
N TRP A 66 19.31 -20.56 7.48
CA TRP A 66 18.38 -21.30 8.32
C TRP A 66 18.54 -20.94 9.79
N SER A 67 19.80 -20.94 10.28
CA SER A 67 20.12 -20.53 11.65
C SER A 67 19.73 -19.07 11.92
N ARG A 68 19.89 -18.19 10.92
CA ARG A 68 19.45 -16.79 11.03
C ARG A 68 17.92 -16.71 11.11
N ALA A 69 17.19 -17.37 10.22
CA ALA A 69 15.73 -17.38 10.19
C ALA A 69 15.13 -17.88 11.51
N GLN A 70 15.69 -18.94 12.10
CA GLN A 70 15.24 -19.45 13.40
C GLN A 70 15.42 -18.47 14.56
N ARG A 71 16.39 -17.56 14.48
CA ARG A 71 16.64 -16.53 15.48
C ARG A 71 15.91 -15.22 15.19
N THR A 72 15.47 -15.01 13.96
CA THR A 72 14.71 -13.82 13.56
C THR A 72 13.34 -13.88 14.21
N ARG A 73 13.01 -12.87 15.01
CA ARG A 73 11.66 -12.64 15.50
C ARG A 73 10.99 -11.59 14.63
N ALA A 74 9.69 -11.75 14.37
CA ALA A 74 8.90 -10.67 13.83
C ALA A 74 8.99 -9.47 14.79
N ALA A 75 9.19 -8.28 14.24
CA ALA A 75 9.10 -7.06 15.03
C ALA A 75 7.63 -6.88 15.47
N GLU A 76 7.42 -6.50 16.73
CA GLU A 76 6.11 -6.00 17.13
C GLU A 76 5.87 -4.67 16.41
N LEU A 77 4.76 -4.60 15.69
CA LEU A 77 4.33 -3.37 15.04
C LEU A 77 3.70 -2.45 16.09
N PRO A 78 4.00 -1.14 16.05
CA PRO A 78 3.22 -0.16 16.79
C PRO A 78 1.72 -0.30 16.51
N GLU A 79 0.90 -0.07 17.54
CA GLU A 79 -0.55 -0.27 17.50
C GLU A 79 -1.25 0.59 16.42
N ASP A 80 -0.71 1.79 16.16
CA ASP A 80 -1.18 2.71 15.11
C ASP A 80 -0.87 2.24 13.68
N LEU A 81 0.00 1.22 13.54
CA LEU A 81 0.32 0.57 12.27
C LEU A 81 -0.43 -0.74 12.08
N GLY A 82 -1.19 -1.21 13.08
CA GLY A 82 -1.94 -2.46 13.01
C GLY A 82 -3.01 -2.50 11.91
N VAL A 83 -3.40 -1.32 11.41
CA VAL A 83 -4.35 -1.17 10.29
C VAL A 83 -3.70 -1.45 8.92
N ILE A 84 -2.37 -1.35 8.82
CA ILE A 84 -1.67 -1.59 7.56
C ILE A 84 -1.33 -3.08 7.46
N PRO A 85 -1.71 -3.77 6.38
CA PRO A 85 -1.36 -5.17 6.20
C PRO A 85 0.16 -5.43 6.26
N ALA A 86 0.54 -6.55 6.87
CA ALA A 86 1.95 -6.88 7.11
C ALA A 86 2.80 -6.93 5.82
N ALA A 87 2.23 -7.40 4.71
CA ALA A 87 2.92 -7.43 3.41
C ALA A 87 3.19 -6.01 2.88
N ALA A 88 2.23 -5.10 2.99
CA ALA A 88 2.40 -3.69 2.62
C ALA A 88 3.45 -2.99 3.49
N LEU A 89 3.50 -3.31 4.79
CA LEU A 89 4.55 -2.82 5.68
C LEU A 89 5.93 -3.36 5.32
N ALA A 90 6.03 -4.62 4.89
CA ALA A 90 7.30 -5.24 4.49
C ALA A 90 7.94 -4.51 3.28
N GLU A 91 7.13 -3.98 2.37
CA GLU A 91 7.60 -3.20 1.21
C GLU A 91 8.33 -1.91 1.62
N LEU A 92 7.99 -1.33 2.79
CA LEU A 92 8.67 -0.15 3.33
C LEU A 92 10.08 -0.49 3.89
N GLY A 93 10.43 -1.78 3.96
CA GLY A 93 11.74 -2.27 4.38
C GLY A 93 11.86 -2.52 5.89
N PRO A 94 13.07 -2.85 6.40
CA PRO A 94 13.35 -3.02 7.82
C PRO A 94 13.36 -1.65 8.49
N VAL A 95 12.19 -1.07 8.65
CA VAL A 95 12.05 0.22 9.29
C VAL A 95 12.20 -0.02 10.78
N GLY A 96 13.32 0.42 11.38
CA GLY A 96 13.32 0.71 12.81
C GLY A 96 12.17 1.68 13.03
N ALA A 97 11.10 1.20 13.69
CA ALA A 97 9.75 1.78 13.69
C ALA A 97 9.74 3.24 13.23
N PRO A 98 9.29 3.54 12.01
CA PRO A 98 9.38 4.89 11.53
C PRO A 98 8.51 5.73 12.45
N ARG A 99 9.12 6.69 13.14
CA ARG A 99 8.37 7.69 13.88
C ARG A 99 7.76 8.65 12.87
N TRP A 100 6.68 8.21 12.26
CA TRP A 100 5.91 9.01 11.32
C TRP A 100 5.38 10.24 12.03
N LYS A 101 5.69 11.39 11.45
CA LYS A 101 5.20 12.66 11.96
C LYS A 101 3.81 12.90 11.37
N TRP A 102 2.79 12.69 12.20
CA TRP A 102 1.43 13.09 11.90
C TRP A 102 1.32 14.61 11.79
N ASN A 103 0.71 15.08 10.70
CA ASN A 103 0.31 16.46 10.52
C ASN A 103 -1.22 16.52 10.63
N LEU A 104 -1.72 17.62 11.17
CA LEU A 104 -3.15 17.84 11.38
C LEU A 104 -3.67 18.84 10.34
N TRP A 105 -4.79 18.51 9.73
CA TRP A 105 -5.57 19.41 8.90
C TRP A 105 -6.73 20.02 9.71
N PRO A 106 -7.24 21.22 9.37
CA PRO A 106 -8.29 21.90 10.16
C PRO A 106 -9.52 21.06 10.51
N GLU A 107 -9.99 20.18 9.62
CA GLU A 107 -11.14 19.28 9.84
C GLU A 107 -10.78 18.02 10.64
N ARG A 108 -9.73 18.05 11.46
CA ARG A 108 -9.23 16.93 12.29
C ARG A 108 -8.66 15.74 11.52
N THR A 109 -8.74 15.75 10.19
CA THR A 109 -8.03 14.79 9.34
C THR A 109 -6.54 14.88 9.62
N ARG A 110 -5.89 13.75 9.86
CA ARG A 110 -4.44 13.68 10.07
C ARG A 110 -3.79 12.84 8.99
N TYR A 111 -2.56 13.18 8.64
CA TYR A 111 -1.81 12.42 7.65
C TYR A 111 -0.32 12.39 7.97
N ALA A 112 0.33 11.31 7.57
CA ALA A 112 1.76 11.13 7.72
C ALA A 112 2.38 10.65 6.40
N LEU A 113 3.52 11.23 6.03
CA LEU A 113 4.32 10.73 4.91
C LEU A 113 4.96 9.41 5.31
N LEU A 114 4.60 8.32 4.63
CA LEU A 114 5.17 7.00 4.88
C LEU A 114 6.51 6.84 4.21
N THR A 115 6.55 7.18 2.91
CA THR A 115 7.74 7.06 2.10
C THR A 115 7.66 7.95 0.86
N ARG A 116 8.81 8.17 0.25
CA ARG A 116 8.97 8.76 -1.07
C ARG A 116 9.73 7.75 -1.91
N ASP A 117 9.20 7.41 -3.07
CA ASP A 117 9.97 6.63 -4.04
C ASP A 117 11.16 7.49 -4.54
N PRO A 118 12.40 6.99 -4.44
CA PRO A 118 13.59 7.78 -4.75
C PRO A 118 13.77 8.03 -6.25
N ASN A 119 13.17 7.22 -7.12
CA ASN A 119 13.37 7.29 -8.56
C ASN A 119 12.31 8.15 -9.24
N THR A 120 11.05 7.96 -8.86
CA THR A 120 9.88 8.65 -9.43
C THR A 120 9.51 9.91 -8.66
N GLY A 121 9.91 10.01 -7.39
CA GLY A 121 9.51 11.09 -6.49
C GLY A 121 8.07 10.96 -5.97
N ALA A 122 7.35 9.88 -6.31
CA ALA A 122 6.02 9.58 -5.81
C ALA A 122 6.00 9.57 -4.27
N ARG A 123 4.89 10.02 -3.68
CA ARG A 123 4.74 10.18 -2.23
C ARG A 123 3.58 9.33 -1.77
N LEU A 124 3.82 8.49 -0.77
CA LEU A 124 2.78 7.71 -0.13
C LEU A 124 2.49 8.29 1.25
N TYR A 125 1.23 8.54 1.53
CA TYR A 125 0.75 9.02 2.81
C TYR A 125 -0.18 7.98 3.44
N LEU A 126 -0.14 7.88 4.76
CA LEU A 126 -1.26 7.33 5.53
C LEU A 126 -2.09 8.51 6.00
N ALA A 127 -3.39 8.46 5.76
CA ALA A 127 -4.33 9.43 6.24
C ALA A 127 -5.35 8.76 7.16
N HIS A 128 -5.83 9.50 8.15
CA HIS A 128 -6.93 9.12 9.01
C HIS A 128 -7.93 10.27 9.07
N TYR A 129 -9.15 9.95 8.71
CA TYR A 129 -10.32 10.81 8.67
C TYR A 129 -11.22 10.39 9.83
N PRO A 130 -11.35 11.21 10.88
CA PRO A 130 -12.27 10.90 11.96
C PRO A 130 -13.73 10.90 11.47
N LYS A 131 -14.65 10.39 12.29
CA LYS A 131 -16.10 10.48 12.03
C LYS A 131 -16.54 11.92 11.80
N ASP A 132 -17.51 12.09 10.92
CA ASP A 132 -18.08 13.42 10.60
C ASP A 132 -16.98 14.44 10.25
N SER A 133 -16.12 14.06 9.30
CA SER A 133 -14.99 14.86 8.80
C SER A 133 -15.06 14.96 7.29
N ALA A 134 -14.46 16.01 6.74
CA ALA A 134 -14.27 16.15 5.30
C ALA A 134 -12.87 16.63 4.98
N PHE A 135 -12.34 16.19 3.84
CA PHE A 135 -11.20 16.85 3.23
C PHE A 135 -11.71 17.83 2.18
N PRO A 136 -11.26 19.11 2.21
CA PRO A 136 -11.85 20.15 1.37
C PRO A 136 -11.91 19.78 -0.10
N MET A 137 -12.93 20.29 -0.78
CA MET A 137 -13.05 20.18 -2.23
C MET A 137 -11.73 20.58 -2.92
N HIS A 138 -11.17 19.68 -3.72
CA HIS A 138 -9.92 19.92 -4.43
C HIS A 138 -9.92 19.25 -5.79
N ALA A 139 -9.12 19.79 -6.70
CA ALA A 139 -8.91 19.25 -8.03
C ALA A 139 -7.57 18.54 -8.11
N HIS A 140 -7.56 17.36 -8.75
CA HIS A 140 -6.32 16.63 -8.98
C HIS A 140 -5.52 17.28 -10.10
N VAL A 141 -4.32 17.76 -9.77
CA VAL A 141 -3.33 18.23 -10.74
C VAL A 141 -2.49 17.09 -11.31
N GLY A 142 -2.48 15.95 -10.63
CA GLY A 142 -1.79 14.71 -10.99
C GLY A 142 -2.67 13.50 -10.75
N VAL A 143 -2.10 12.31 -10.80
CA VAL A 143 -2.81 11.09 -10.37
C VAL A 143 -2.79 11.02 -8.85
N GLU A 144 -3.95 10.77 -8.26
CA GLU A 144 -4.11 10.42 -6.85
C GLU A 144 -4.72 9.02 -6.76
N GLU A 145 -4.14 8.16 -5.95
CA GLU A 145 -4.66 6.82 -5.71
C GLU A 145 -4.77 6.59 -4.20
N ASN A 146 -5.83 5.91 -3.78
CA ASN A 146 -6.09 5.59 -2.38
C ASN A 146 -6.49 4.12 -2.24
N VAL A 147 -6.07 3.47 -1.15
CA VAL A 147 -6.58 2.16 -0.72
C VAL A 147 -7.13 2.31 0.69
N ILE A 148 -8.39 1.92 0.89
CA ILE A 148 -9.05 2.04 2.20
C ILE A 148 -8.57 0.90 3.12
N LEU A 149 -8.06 1.25 4.30
CA LEU A 149 -7.48 0.28 5.23
C LEU A 149 -8.39 -0.04 6.43
N ALA A 150 -9.26 0.89 6.82
CA ALA A 150 -10.29 0.71 7.84
C ALA A 150 -11.49 1.62 7.55
N GLY A 151 -12.67 1.18 8.00
CA GLY A 151 -13.95 1.88 7.79
C GLY A 151 -14.19 2.28 6.33
N GLY A 152 -14.58 3.54 6.11
CA GLY A 152 -14.98 4.01 4.79
C GLY A 152 -15.22 5.52 4.70
N TYR A 153 -15.25 6.02 3.47
CA TYR A 153 -15.62 7.40 3.18
C TYR A 153 -16.46 7.52 1.90
N GLN A 154 -17.25 8.58 1.88
CA GLN A 154 -18.12 8.97 0.78
C GLN A 154 -17.42 9.94 -0.17
N ASN A 155 -17.41 9.63 -1.46
CA ASN A 155 -17.00 10.52 -2.54
C ASN A 155 -18.16 10.74 -3.51
N GLY A 156 -18.80 11.91 -3.45
CA GLY A 156 -20.05 12.17 -4.16
C GLY A 156 -21.14 11.20 -3.71
N GLU A 157 -21.64 10.37 -4.63
CA GLU A 157 -22.64 9.31 -4.39
C GLU A 157 -22.03 7.93 -4.12
N ILE A 158 -20.70 7.78 -4.27
CA ILE A 158 -20.00 6.51 -4.08
C ILE A 158 -19.49 6.41 -2.65
N HIS A 159 -19.88 5.35 -1.95
CA HIS A 159 -19.27 4.94 -0.70
C HIS A 159 -18.09 4.01 -0.99
N ASN A 160 -16.93 4.25 -0.39
CA ASN A 160 -15.72 3.44 -0.55
C ASN A 160 -15.41 2.76 0.78
N ASP A 161 -15.32 1.43 0.74
CA ASP A 161 -15.13 0.55 1.89
C ASP A 161 -13.70 -0.02 1.94
N VAL A 162 -13.35 -0.65 3.06
CA VAL A 162 -12.08 -1.37 3.24
C VAL A 162 -11.73 -2.23 2.03
N GLY A 163 -10.50 -2.05 1.54
CA GLY A 163 -9.95 -2.73 0.38
C GLY A 163 -10.28 -2.06 -0.95
N ASP A 164 -11.15 -1.05 -1.02
CA ASP A 164 -11.41 -0.35 -2.28
C ASP A 164 -10.19 0.45 -2.76
N TRP A 165 -9.92 0.35 -4.07
CA TRP A 165 -8.92 1.17 -4.76
C TRP A 165 -9.60 2.36 -5.45
N VAL A 166 -9.36 3.56 -4.95
CA VAL A 166 -9.94 4.79 -5.52
C VAL A 166 -8.89 5.50 -6.38
N LEU A 167 -9.23 5.80 -7.63
CA LEU A 167 -8.37 6.50 -8.58
C LEU A 167 -8.93 7.88 -8.91
N GLY A 168 -8.19 8.91 -8.55
CA GLY A 168 -8.34 10.29 -9.00
C GLY A 168 -7.43 10.59 -10.18
N VAL A 169 -7.99 10.93 -11.34
CA VAL A 169 -7.19 11.31 -12.53
C VAL A 169 -7.07 12.84 -12.64
N PRO A 170 -6.05 13.36 -13.34
CA PRO A 170 -5.91 14.80 -13.51
C PRO A 170 -7.17 15.46 -14.09
N GLY A 171 -7.57 16.59 -13.50
CA GLY A 171 -8.74 17.37 -13.93
C GLY A 171 -10.05 16.97 -13.27
N THR A 172 -10.13 15.86 -12.55
CA THR A 172 -11.28 15.57 -11.68
C THR A 172 -11.17 16.38 -10.38
N ALA A 173 -12.30 16.63 -9.73
CA ALA A 173 -12.34 17.25 -8.42
C ALA A 173 -13.29 16.49 -7.50
N HIS A 174 -12.99 16.47 -6.21
CA HIS A 174 -13.83 15.81 -5.22
C HIS A 174 -13.67 16.39 -3.81
N GLU A 175 -14.62 15.99 -2.94
CA GLU A 175 -14.66 16.32 -1.51
C GLU A 175 -14.95 15.01 -0.74
N PRO A 176 -13.91 14.28 -0.34
CA PRO A 176 -14.05 13.08 0.48
C PRO A 176 -14.61 13.42 1.86
N ARG A 177 -15.63 12.69 2.31
CA ARG A 177 -16.23 12.87 3.63
C ARG A 177 -16.52 11.54 4.32
N THR A 178 -16.26 11.44 5.61
CA THR A 178 -16.68 10.31 6.44
C THR A 178 -18.12 10.49 6.91
N LEU A 179 -18.81 9.38 7.21
CA LEU A 179 -20.16 9.42 7.76
C LEU A 179 -20.14 9.74 9.28
N PRO A 180 -21.29 10.10 9.89
CA PRO A 180 -21.32 10.45 11.31
C PRO A 180 -20.89 9.34 12.28
N ASP A 181 -21.07 8.08 11.89
CA ASP A 181 -20.82 6.89 12.71
C ASP A 181 -19.58 6.10 12.27
N GLU A 182 -18.87 6.53 11.24
CA GLU A 182 -17.76 5.82 10.61
C GLU A 182 -16.53 6.70 10.40
N GLU A 183 -15.35 6.15 10.67
CA GLU A 183 -14.06 6.79 10.39
C GLU A 183 -13.35 6.06 9.24
N CYS A 184 -12.30 6.65 8.69
CA CYS A 184 -11.48 6.05 7.64
C CYS A 184 -9.98 6.21 7.89
#